data_AF-A0A849C0U0-F1
#
_entry.id   AF-A0A849C0U0-F1
#
_cell.length_a   1.000
_cell.length_b   1.000
_cell.length_c   1.000
_cell.angle_alpha   90.00
_cell.angle_beta   90.00
_cell.angle_gamma   90.00
#
_symmetry.space_group_name_H-M   'P 1'
#
loop_
_entity.id
_entity.type
_entity.pdbx_description
1 polymer ?
#
loop_
_entity_poly.entity_id
_entity_poly.type
_entity_poly.pdbx_seq_one_letter_code
_entity_poly.pdbx_strand_id
1 'polypeptide(L)'
;MAAPAQHPNPTGPAAPPTEPAALRASLTPTLRAVFDSEWAYVMDVAKESRSLTEVNDLVTKWRFIAADEAQDPGIYFRVLAKAAEIEARGGNPAGRSIEDVRELIAQRRQQTS
;
A
#
# COMPACT_ATOMS: atom_id res chain seq x y z
N MET A 1 11.07 -45.76 -10.96
CA MET A 1 10.66 -44.51 -11.63
C MET A 1 9.67 -43.81 -10.72
N ALA A 2 10.12 -42.88 -9.88
CA ALA A 2 9.24 -42.12 -8.99
C ALA A 2 8.90 -40.78 -9.66
N ALA A 3 7.61 -40.49 -9.83
CA ALA A 3 7.14 -39.22 -10.37
C ALA A 3 7.35 -38.10 -9.32
N PRO A 4 7.76 -36.89 -9.73
CA PRO A 4 7.88 -35.78 -8.79
C PRO A 4 6.49 -35.37 -8.29
N ALA A 5 6.36 -35.19 -6.98
CA ALA A 5 5.16 -34.69 -6.35
C ALA A 5 4.88 -33.26 -6.86
N GLN A 6 3.69 -33.05 -7.42
CA GLN A 6 3.21 -31.72 -7.75
C GLN A 6 2.96 -30.98 -6.43
N HIS A 7 3.76 -29.96 -6.15
CA HIS A 7 3.53 -29.08 -5.02
C HIS A 7 2.19 -28.34 -5.24
N PRO A 8 1.26 -28.34 -4.27
CA PRO A 8 0.02 -27.58 -4.41
C PRO A 8 0.37 -26.10 -4.53
N ASN A 9 -0.15 -25.46 -5.59
CA ASN A 9 -0.06 -24.00 -5.75
C ASN A 9 -0.68 -23.35 -4.50
N PRO A 10 0.01 -22.43 -3.81
CA PRO A 10 -0.59 -21.70 -2.72
C PRO A 10 -1.73 -20.84 -3.27
N THR A 11 -2.96 -21.18 -2.90
CA THR A 11 -4.17 -20.38 -3.18
C THR A 11 -4.16 -19.12 -2.31
N GLY A 12 -3.21 -18.23 -2.57
CA GLY A 12 -3.22 -16.87 -2.02
C GLY A 12 -4.27 -16.00 -2.72
N PRO A 13 -4.68 -14.88 -2.11
CA PRO A 13 -5.49 -13.89 -2.81
C PRO A 13 -4.80 -13.49 -4.12
N ALA A 14 -5.56 -13.44 -5.21
CA ALA A 14 -5.03 -13.13 -6.53
C ALA A 14 -4.24 -11.81 -6.47
N ALA A 15 -3.02 -11.82 -6.98
CA ALA A 15 -2.17 -10.64 -6.99
C ALA A 15 -2.89 -9.50 -7.72
N PRO A 16 -2.83 -8.24 -7.21
CA PRO A 16 -3.47 -7.11 -7.85
C PRO A 16 -2.93 -6.94 -9.28
N PRO A 17 -3.81 -6.65 -10.25
CA PRO A 17 -3.41 -6.55 -11.65
C PRO A 17 -2.41 -5.40 -11.88
N THR A 18 -1.50 -5.61 -12.83
CA THR A 18 -0.47 -4.62 -13.19
C THR A 18 -0.97 -3.59 -14.20
N GLU A 19 -1.99 -3.95 -14.98
CA GLU A 19 -2.52 -3.09 -16.04
C GLU A 19 -3.45 -2.01 -15.45
N PRO A 20 -3.29 -0.71 -15.81
CA PRO A 20 -4.07 0.38 -15.22
C PRO A 20 -5.59 0.19 -15.33
N ALA A 21 -6.06 -0.27 -16.50
CA ALA A 21 -7.50 -0.48 -16.72
C ALA A 21 -8.06 -1.62 -15.84
N ALA A 22 -7.29 -2.70 -15.68
CA ALA A 22 -7.68 -3.82 -14.83
C ALA A 22 -7.64 -3.45 -13.35
N LEU A 23 -6.63 -2.68 -12.93
CA LEU A 23 -6.53 -2.14 -11.58
C LEU A 23 -7.70 -1.22 -11.26
N ARG A 24 -8.03 -0.28 -12.15
CA ARG A 24 -9.21 0.59 -12.00
C ARG A 24 -10.51 -0.19 -11.84
N ALA A 25 -10.67 -1.29 -12.60
CA ALA A 25 -11.85 -2.12 -12.56
C ALA A 25 -11.99 -2.88 -11.22
N SER A 26 -10.88 -3.26 -10.58
CA SER A 26 -10.91 -3.95 -9.28
C SER A 26 -11.21 -3.04 -8.09
N LEU A 27 -11.09 -1.72 -8.25
CA LEU A 27 -11.34 -0.76 -7.16
C LEU A 27 -12.85 -0.58 -6.89
N THR A 28 -13.17 -0.35 -5.61
CA THR A 28 -14.49 0.13 -5.18
C THR A 28 -14.80 1.49 -5.80
N PRO A 29 -16.08 1.91 -5.92
CA PRO A 29 -16.43 3.19 -6.55
C PRO A 29 -15.71 4.40 -5.92
N THR A 30 -15.57 4.42 -4.59
CA THR A 30 -14.91 5.52 -3.88
C THR A 30 -13.41 5.56 -4.17
N LEU A 31 -12.72 4.42 -4.11
CA LEU A 31 -11.29 4.37 -4.42
C LEU A 31 -11.02 4.64 -5.90
N ARG A 32 -11.91 4.19 -6.78
CA ARG A 32 -11.82 4.47 -8.21
C ARG A 32 -11.85 5.97 -8.50
N ALA A 33 -12.69 6.73 -7.80
CA ALA A 33 -12.74 8.19 -7.98
C ALA A 33 -11.41 8.86 -7.57
N VAL A 34 -10.79 8.39 -6.49
CA VAL A 34 -9.47 8.89 -6.05
C VAL A 34 -8.40 8.50 -7.07
N PHE A 35 -8.37 7.24 -7.51
CA PHE A 35 -7.46 6.79 -8.57
C PHE A 35 -7.60 7.62 -9.85
N ASP A 36 -8.83 7.87 -10.31
CA ASP A 36 -9.09 8.65 -11.52
C ASP A 36 -8.57 10.08 -11.42
N SER A 37 -8.68 10.70 -10.23
CA SER A 37 -8.15 12.05 -9.98
C SER A 37 -6.61 12.09 -10.00
N GLU A 38 -5.94 11.12 -9.36
CA GLU A 38 -4.47 11.04 -9.38
C GLU A 38 -3.96 10.68 -10.77
N TRP A 39 -4.66 9.78 -11.47
CA TRP A 39 -4.36 9.37 -12.85
C TRP A 39 -4.39 10.56 -13.81
N ALA A 40 -5.43 11.39 -13.75
CA ALA A 40 -5.54 12.59 -14.57
C ALA A 40 -4.34 13.52 -14.36
N TYR A 41 -3.97 13.77 -13.09
CA TYR A 41 -2.83 14.61 -12.74
C TYR A 41 -1.50 14.06 -13.29
N VAL A 42 -1.15 12.79 -13.01
CA VAL A 42 0.14 12.24 -13.48
C VAL A 42 0.20 12.12 -15.00
N MET A 43 -0.93 11.93 -15.67
CA MET A 43 -0.99 11.91 -17.13
C MET A 43 -0.71 13.30 -17.72
N ASP A 44 -1.13 14.37 -17.05
CA ASP A 44 -0.79 15.73 -17.47
C ASP A 44 0.70 16.03 -17.24
N VAL A 45 1.25 15.65 -16.09
CA VAL A 45 2.70 15.77 -15.84
C VAL A 45 3.52 14.95 -16.84
N ALA A 46 3.07 13.74 -17.19
CA ALA A 46 3.73 12.89 -18.17
C ALA A 46 3.75 13.51 -19.58
N LYS A 47 2.68 14.21 -19.98
CA LYS A 47 2.63 14.92 -21.27
C LYS A 47 3.66 16.05 -21.33
N GLU A 48 3.79 16.80 -20.24
CA GLU A 48 4.72 17.93 -20.13
C GLU A 48 6.17 17.46 -20.09
N SER A 49 6.48 16.51 -19.21
CA SER A 49 7.83 15.98 -18.97
C SER A 49 8.30 14.97 -20.02
N ARG A 50 7.37 14.42 -20.82
CA ARG A 50 7.61 13.29 -21.74
C ARG A 50 8.14 12.04 -21.05
N SER A 51 7.83 11.87 -19.77
CA SER A 51 8.23 10.72 -18.96
C SER A 51 7.01 9.97 -18.44
N LEU A 52 7.09 8.63 -18.42
CA LEU A 52 6.07 7.76 -17.83
C LEU A 52 6.44 7.28 -16.42
N THR A 53 7.51 7.78 -15.82
CA THR A 53 7.96 7.34 -14.49
C THR A 53 6.86 7.51 -13.45
N GLU A 54 6.25 8.69 -13.35
CA GLU A 54 5.19 8.96 -12.37
C GLU A 54 3.93 8.11 -12.61
N VAL A 55 3.65 7.75 -13.87
CA VAL A 55 2.54 6.85 -14.20
C VAL A 55 2.81 5.45 -13.67
N ASN A 56 4.03 4.93 -13.84
CA ASN A 56 4.41 3.62 -13.34
C ASN A 56 4.44 3.58 -11.79
N ASP A 57 4.91 4.65 -11.17
CA ASP A 57 4.92 4.80 -9.71
C ASP A 57 3.49 4.83 -9.15
N LEU A 58 2.59 5.55 -9.83
CA LEU A 58 1.17 5.59 -9.49
C LEU A 58 0.56 4.18 -9.54
N VAL A 59 0.76 3.45 -10.64
CA VAL A 59 0.24 2.07 -10.78
C VAL A 59 0.77 1.18 -9.67
N THR A 60 2.06 1.28 -9.35
CA THR A 60 2.69 0.48 -8.29
C THR A 60 2.07 0.79 -6.92
N LYS A 61 1.93 2.08 -6.57
CA LYS A 61 1.25 2.52 -5.34
C LYS A 61 -0.16 1.93 -5.25
N TRP A 62 -0.95 2.05 -6.31
CA TRP A 62 -2.34 1.62 -6.30
C TRP A 62 -2.52 0.11 -6.26
N ARG A 63 -1.54 -0.68 -6.73
CA ARG A 63 -1.54 -2.12 -6.52
C ARG A 63 -1.47 -2.49 -5.05
N PHE A 64 -0.61 -1.82 -4.27
CA PHE A 64 -0.53 -2.06 -2.83
C PHE A 64 -1.83 -1.65 -2.13
N ILE A 65 -2.39 -0.47 -2.47
CA ILE A 65 -3.68 -0.03 -1.91
C ILE A 65 -4.79 -1.03 -2.22
N ALA A 66 -4.87 -1.54 -3.46
CA ALA A 66 -5.87 -2.52 -3.85
C ALA A 66 -5.70 -3.86 -3.10
N ALA A 67 -4.46 -4.29 -2.86
CA ALA A 67 -4.18 -5.48 -2.07
C ALA A 67 -4.61 -5.31 -0.61
N ASP A 68 -4.26 -4.19 0.01
CA ASP A 68 -4.61 -3.88 1.40
C ASP A 68 -6.14 -3.78 1.56
N GLU A 69 -6.82 -3.09 0.65
CA GLU A 69 -8.28 -2.95 0.66
C GLU A 69 -9.00 -4.30 0.48
N ALA A 70 -8.43 -5.21 -0.31
CA ALA A 70 -8.98 -6.56 -0.47
C ALA A 70 -8.85 -7.41 0.81
N GLN A 71 -7.83 -7.14 1.63
CA GLN A 71 -7.63 -7.82 2.92
C GLN A 71 -8.43 -7.17 4.05
N ASP A 72 -8.52 -5.84 4.07
CA ASP A 72 -9.21 -5.07 5.10
C ASP A 72 -10.01 -3.93 4.46
N PRO A 73 -11.30 -4.17 4.10
CA PRO A 73 -12.13 -3.16 3.46
C PRO A 73 -12.21 -1.84 4.24
N GLY A 74 -12.07 -0.73 3.53
CA GLY A 74 -12.05 0.63 4.09
C GLY A 74 -10.76 1.00 4.83
N ILE A 75 -9.70 0.18 4.77
CA ILE A 75 -8.42 0.50 5.40
C ILE A 75 -7.84 1.81 4.88
N TYR A 76 -7.95 2.08 3.58
CA TYR A 76 -7.44 3.31 2.98
C TYR A 76 -8.00 4.57 3.66
N PHE A 77 -9.32 4.66 3.81
CA PHE A 77 -9.96 5.83 4.41
C PHE A 77 -9.76 5.90 5.92
N ARG A 78 -9.65 4.75 6.62
CA ARG A 78 -9.32 4.74 8.04
C ARG A 78 -7.91 5.25 8.30
N VAL A 79 -6.93 4.83 7.49
CA VAL A 79 -5.56 5.33 7.57
C VAL A 79 -5.51 6.82 7.27
N LEU A 80 -6.20 7.29 6.23
CA LEU A 80 -6.27 8.73 5.92
C LEU A 80 -6.91 9.54 7.07
N ALA A 81 -8.03 9.07 7.62
CA ALA A 81 -8.67 9.73 8.75
C ALA A 81 -7.73 9.80 9.96
N LYS A 82 -6.96 8.73 10.21
CA LYS A 82 -5.98 8.70 11.29
C LYS A 82 -4.81 9.65 11.03
N ALA A 83 -4.33 9.72 9.79
CA ALA A 83 -3.27 10.66 9.40
C ALA A 83 -3.72 12.12 9.61
N ALA A 84 -4.93 12.47 9.18
CA ALA A 84 -5.51 13.79 9.40
C ALA A 84 -5.65 14.12 10.89
N GLU A 85 -6.06 13.15 11.72
CA GLU A 85 -6.11 13.32 13.19
C GLU A 85 -4.72 13.60 13.78
N ILE A 86 -3.70 12.87 13.34
CA ILE A 86 -2.31 13.03 13.79
C ILE A 86 -1.76 14.41 13.41
N GLU A 87 -2.00 14.84 12.17
CA GLU A 87 -1.58 16.17 11.69
C GLU A 87 -2.27 17.28 12.49
N ALA A 88 -3.59 17.19 12.67
CA ALA A 88 -4.36 18.16 13.45
C ALA A 88 -3.90 18.27 14.91
N ARG A 89 -3.39 17.16 15.48
CA ARG A 89 -2.89 17.10 16.86
C ARG A 89 -1.42 17.51 16.99
N GLY A 90 -0.71 17.72 15.88
CA GLY A 90 0.73 18.03 15.88
C GLY A 90 1.61 16.85 16.29
N GLY A 91 1.12 15.61 16.17
CA GLY A 91 1.87 14.40 16.53
C GLY A 91 0.96 13.23 16.89
N ASN A 92 1.50 12.00 16.77
CA ASN A 92 0.77 10.79 17.10
C ASN A 92 0.86 10.52 18.61
N PRO A 93 -0.23 10.67 19.39
CA PRO A 93 -0.20 10.45 20.84
C PRO A 93 0.01 8.97 21.23
N ALA A 94 -0.20 8.04 20.29
CA ALA A 94 0.08 6.61 20.48
C ALA A 94 1.46 6.20 19.92
N GLY A 95 2.18 7.13 19.28
CA GLY A 95 3.53 6.89 18.78
C GLY A 95 4.52 6.84 19.93
N ARG A 96 5.40 5.85 19.92
CA ARG A 96 6.58 5.86 20.82
C ARG A 96 7.66 6.76 20.24
N SER A 97 8.46 7.36 21.11
CA SER A 97 9.67 8.04 20.69
C SER A 97 10.65 7.05 20.07
N ILE A 98 11.50 7.53 19.15
CA ILE A 98 12.59 6.72 18.60
C ILE A 98 13.56 6.23 19.69
N GLU A 99 13.68 6.99 20.78
CA GLU A 99 14.48 6.62 21.94
C GLU A 99 13.88 5.42 22.67
N ASP A 100 12.56 5.40 22.90
CA ASP A 100 11.85 4.27 23.50
C ASP A 100 11.98 3.00 22.65
N VAL A 101 11.99 3.15 21.31
CA VAL A 101 12.19 2.03 20.39
C VAL A 101 13.62 1.49 20.50
N ARG A 102 14.63 2.36 20.58
CA ARG A 102 16.03 1.96 20.77
C ARG A 102 16.24 1.22 22.10
N GLU A 103 15.66 1.73 23.18
CA GLU A 103 15.70 1.08 24.49
C GLU A 103 15.04 -0.30 24.45
N LEU A 104 13.87 -0.43 23.81
CA LEU A 104 13.19 -1.73 23.65
C LEU A 104 14.05 -2.73 22.86
N ILE A 105 14.73 -2.27 21.81
CA ILE A 105 15.65 -3.12 21.02
C ILE A 105 16.86 -3.56 21.88
N ALA A 106 17.43 -2.64 22.67
CA ALA A 106 18.54 -2.96 23.56
C ALA A 106 18.15 -3.98 24.64
N GLN A 107 16.97 -3.83 25.26
CA GLN A 107 16.44 -4.75 26.27
C GLN A 107 16.23 -6.16 25.69
N ARG A 108 15.66 -6.27 24.48
CA ARG A 108 15.47 -7.57 23.82
C ARG A 108 16.80 -8.29 23.54
N ARG A 109 17.83 -7.55 23.14
CA ARG A 109 19.18 -8.12 22.90
C ARG A 109 19.82 -8.69 24.18
N GLN A 110 19.53 -8.10 25.34
CA GLN A 110 20.07 -8.58 26.62
C GLN A 110 19.33 -9.81 27.18
N GLN A 111 18.08 -10.02 26.79
CA GLN A 111 17.28 -11.18 27.23
C GLN A 111 17.53 -12.46 26.42
N THR A 112 18.30 -12.38 25.34
CA THR A 112 18.58 -13.53 24.45
C THR A 112 20.03 -14.03 24.59
N SER A 113 20.71 -13.66 25.69
CA SER A 113 22.04 -14.14 26.08
C SER A 113 21.97 -14.92 27.38
#